data_AF-A0A8C3T6S8-F1
#
_entry.id   AF-A0A8C3T6S8-F1
#
_cell.length_a   1.000
_cell.length_b   1.000
_cell.length_c   1.000
_cell.angle_alpha   90.00
_cell.angle_beta   90.00
_cell.angle_gamma   90.00
#
_symmetry.space_group_name_H-M   'P 1'
#
loop_
_entity.id
_entity.type
_entity.pdbx_description
1 polymer ?
#
loop_
_entity_poly.entity_id
_entity_poly.type
_entity_poly.pdbx_seq_one_letter_code
_entity_poly.pdbx_strand_id
1 'polypeptide(L)'
;SLKDTIARALPFWNEEIVPQIKEGKRVLVAAHGNSLRGIVKHLEGMSEEAIMELNLPTGIPMVYELDKNLKPIKPMQFLGDEETVRKAMEAVAAQGKAKK
;
A
#
# COMPACT_ATOMS: atom_id res chain seq x y z
N SER A 1 2.33 17.27 -0.42
CA SER A 1 3.01 16.38 -1.39
C SER A 1 2.85 14.91 -0.99
N LEU A 2 3.38 13.95 -1.76
CA LEU A 2 3.48 12.55 -1.32
C LEU A 2 4.35 12.44 -0.06
N LYS A 3 5.50 13.11 -0.05
CA LYS A 3 6.41 13.16 1.10
C LYS A 3 5.71 13.56 2.41
N ASP A 4 4.95 14.66 2.39
CA ASP A 4 4.24 15.14 3.60
C ASP A 4 3.15 14.15 4.03
N THR A 5 2.49 13.51 3.05
CA THR A 5 1.49 12.48 3.29
C THR A 5 2.09 11.27 4.00
N ILE A 6 3.28 10.83 3.58
CA ILE A 6 4.00 9.73 4.24
C ILE A 6 4.42 10.14 5.64
N ALA A 7 4.98 11.35 5.79
CA ALA A 7 5.47 11.87 7.07
C ALA A 7 4.39 11.90 8.17
N ARG A 8 3.13 12.20 7.81
CA ARG A 8 2.00 12.15 8.75
C ARG A 8 1.33 10.78 8.88
N ALA A 9 1.52 9.87 7.92
CA ALA A 9 0.88 8.55 7.94
C ALA A 9 1.68 7.52 8.75
N LEU A 10 3.01 7.59 8.67
CA LEU A 10 3.89 6.64 9.36
C LEU A 10 3.82 6.71 10.88
N PRO A 11 3.65 7.87 11.55
CA PRO A 11 3.44 7.90 12.99
C PRO A 11 2.25 7.03 13.42
N PHE A 12 1.09 7.17 12.76
CA PHE A 12 -0.09 6.34 13.05
C PHE A 12 0.15 4.86 12.76
N TRP A 13 0.87 4.53 11.69
CA TRP A 13 1.29 3.15 11.43
C TRP A 13 2.11 2.57 12.59
N ASN A 14 3.15 3.30 13.04
CA ASN A 14 4.08 2.84 14.06
C ASN A 14 3.48 2.81 15.48
N GLU A 15 2.65 3.78 15.81
CA GLU A 15 2.15 4.00 17.17
C GLU A 15 0.84 3.27 17.43
N GLU A 16 -0.02 3.13 16.42
CA GLU A 16 -1.36 2.56 16.59
C GLU A 16 -1.52 1.21 15.91
N ILE A 17 -1.02 1.04 14.67
CA ILE A 17 -1.24 -0.20 13.90
C ILE A 17 -0.25 -1.29 14.29
N VAL A 18 1.05 -0.96 14.37
CA VAL A 18 2.12 -1.90 14.68
C VAL A 18 1.92 -2.65 16.01
N PRO A 19 1.52 -2.01 17.12
CA PRO A 19 1.25 -2.73 18.36
C PRO A 19 0.16 -3.79 18.20
N GLN A 20 -0.92 -3.49 17.44
CA GLN A 20 -2.01 -4.44 17.20
C GLN A 20 -1.52 -5.67 16.43
N ILE A 21 -0.67 -5.47 15.42
CA ILE A 21 -0.06 -6.57 14.65
C ILE A 21 0.83 -7.42 15.57
N LYS A 22 1.63 -6.79 16.44
CA LYS A 22 2.51 -7.48 17.40
C LYS A 22 1.75 -8.26 18.48
N GLU A 23 0.54 -7.82 18.82
CA GLU A 23 -0.40 -8.57 19.67
C GLU A 23 -1.03 -9.78 18.95
N GLY A 24 -0.71 -10.01 17.68
CA GLY A 24 -1.23 -11.13 16.89
C GLY A 24 -2.61 -10.86 16.29
N LYS A 25 -3.09 -9.61 16.29
CA LYS A 25 -4.37 -9.24 15.67
C LYS A 25 -4.24 -9.21 14.14
N ARG A 26 -5.31 -9.60 13.46
CA ARG A 26 -5.45 -9.43 12.01
C ARG A 26 -6.02 -8.04 11.74
N VAL A 27 -5.21 -7.18 11.13
CA VAL A 27 -5.55 -5.77 10.88
C VAL A 27 -6.05 -5.59 9.44
N LEU A 28 -7.16 -4.87 9.29
CA LEU A 28 -7.63 -4.35 8.00
C LEU A 28 -7.40 -2.84 7.95
N VAL A 29 -6.69 -2.35 6.92
CA VAL A 29 -6.46 -0.92 6.69
C VAL A 29 -7.26 -0.47 5.47
N ALA A 30 -8.35 0.28 5.69
CA ALA A 30 -9.10 0.93 4.64
C ALA A 30 -8.67 2.39 4.51
N ALA A 31 -8.02 2.76 3.41
CA ALA A 31 -7.44 4.08 3.20
C ALA A 31 -7.39 4.45 1.72
N HIS A 32 -6.64 5.52 1.38
CA HIS A 32 -6.51 6.04 0.03
C HIS A 32 -5.10 5.81 -0.55
N GLY A 33 -4.96 5.96 -1.86
CA GLY A 33 -3.74 5.66 -2.62
C GLY A 33 -2.45 6.24 -2.02
N ASN A 34 -2.37 7.56 -1.81
CA ASN A 34 -1.13 8.19 -1.32
C ASN A 34 -0.75 7.76 0.12
N SER A 35 -1.75 7.57 1.00
CA SER A 35 -1.49 7.04 2.34
C SER A 35 -1.01 5.59 2.31
N LEU A 36 -1.65 4.75 1.48
CA LEU A 36 -1.27 3.34 1.34
C LEU A 36 0.12 3.21 0.72
N ARG A 37 0.44 4.03 -0.29
CA ARG A 37 1.80 4.13 -0.85
C ARG A 37 2.84 4.42 0.23
N GLY A 38 2.55 5.29 1.20
CA GLY A 38 3.46 5.54 2.32
C GLY A 38 3.77 4.31 3.17
N ILE A 39 2.74 3.54 3.48
CA ILE A 39 2.88 2.29 4.25
C ILE A 39 3.64 1.24 3.42
N VAL A 40 3.27 1.05 2.15
CA VAL A 40 3.95 0.12 1.24
C VAL A 40 5.42 0.48 1.08
N LYS A 41 5.74 1.77 0.84
CA LYS A 41 7.13 2.25 0.76
C LYS A 41 7.94 1.87 2.00
N HIS A 42 7.34 2.02 3.17
CA HIS A 42 8.01 1.70 4.44
C HIS A 42 8.22 0.19 4.62
N LEU A 43 7.22 -0.63 4.30
CA LEU A 43 7.31 -2.10 4.40
C LEU A 43 8.32 -2.70 3.41
N GLU A 44 8.32 -2.21 2.18
CA GLU A 44 9.13 -2.73 1.07
C GLU A 44 10.51 -2.04 0.96
N GLY A 45 10.77 -0.99 1.75
CA GLY A 45 12.01 -0.23 1.68
C GLY A 45 12.24 0.45 0.32
N MET A 46 11.16 0.91 -0.34
CA MET A 46 11.22 1.47 -1.69
C MET A 46 11.92 2.84 -1.74
N SER A 47 12.61 3.11 -2.85
CA SER A 47 13.15 4.44 -3.16
C SER A 47 12.02 5.44 -3.47
N GLU A 48 12.36 6.73 -3.52
CA GLU A 48 11.41 7.79 -3.90
C GLU A 48 10.95 7.62 -5.37
N GLU A 49 11.83 7.16 -6.24
CA GLU A 49 11.52 6.91 -7.66
C GLU A 49 10.56 5.73 -7.79
N ALA A 50 10.86 4.62 -7.12
CA ALA A 50 10.03 3.42 -7.16
C ALA A 50 8.62 3.67 -6.61
N ILE A 51 8.46 4.50 -5.56
CA ILE A 51 7.14 4.79 -5.01
C ILE A 51 6.30 5.72 -5.90
N MET A 52 6.94 6.55 -6.72
CA MET A 52 6.23 7.38 -7.70
C MET A 52 5.62 6.55 -8.82
N GLU A 53 6.27 5.45 -9.21
CA GLU A 53 5.79 4.53 -10.25
C GLU A 53 4.74 3.55 -9.73
N LEU A 54 4.66 3.33 -8.41
CA LEU A 54 3.70 2.42 -7.81
C LEU A 54 2.26 2.94 -7.95
N ASN A 55 1.44 2.27 -8.77
CA ASN A 55 0.02 2.52 -8.86
C ASN A 55 -0.76 1.40 -8.16
N LEU A 56 -1.45 1.74 -7.07
CA LEU A 56 -2.28 0.80 -6.33
C LEU A 56 -3.69 0.76 -6.93
N PRO A 57 -4.25 -0.42 -7.22
CA PRO A 57 -5.58 -0.56 -7.79
C PRO A 57 -6.63 -0.15 -6.75
N THR A 58 -7.73 0.46 -7.20
CA THR A 58 -8.82 0.86 -6.31
C THR A 58 -9.77 -0.31 -6.07
N GLY A 59 -10.14 -0.56 -4.81
CA GLY A 59 -11.15 -1.57 -4.46
C GLY A 59 -10.66 -3.01 -4.48
N ILE A 60 -9.37 -3.25 -4.71
CA ILE A 60 -8.77 -4.59 -4.67
C ILE A 60 -8.04 -4.78 -3.33
N PRO A 61 -8.38 -5.81 -2.54
CA PRO A 61 -7.66 -6.10 -1.31
C PRO A 61 -6.19 -6.45 -1.58
N MET A 62 -5.31 -5.88 -0.77
CA MET A 62 -3.87 -6.19 -0.76
C MET A 62 -3.54 -6.93 0.52
N VAL A 63 -2.82 -8.04 0.40
CA VAL A 63 -2.42 -8.88 1.52
C VAL A 63 -0.92 -8.81 1.71
N TYR A 64 -0.54 -8.55 2.97
CA TYR A 64 0.83 -8.64 3.45
C TYR A 64 0.94 -9.74 4.50
N GLU A 65 1.93 -10.61 4.32
CA GLU A 65 2.42 -11.51 5.36
C GLU A 65 3.71 -10.91 5.90
N LEU A 66 3.75 -10.62 7.21
CA LEU A 66 4.87 -9.94 7.86
C LEU A 66 5.56 -10.86 8.87
N ASP A 67 6.88 -10.74 9.00
CA ASP A 67 7.66 -11.39 10.06
C ASP A 67 7.51 -10.65 11.40
N LYS A 68 8.18 -11.16 12.44
CA LYS A 68 8.21 -10.54 13.78
C LYS A 68 8.81 -9.12 13.81
N ASN A 69 9.59 -8.76 12.80
CA ASN A 69 10.19 -7.44 12.62
C ASN A 69 9.36 -6.56 11.67
N LEU A 70 8.15 -7.00 11.31
CA LEU A 70 7.23 -6.34 10.39
C LEU A 70 7.78 -6.19 8.96
N LYS A 71 8.66 -7.09 8.55
CA LYS A 71 9.15 -7.18 7.17
C LYS A 71 8.28 -8.15 6.36
N PRO A 72 7.89 -7.81 5.13
CA PRO A 72 7.22 -8.75 4.24
C PRO A 72 8.03 -10.03 4.06
N ILE A 73 7.40 -11.19 4.27
CA ILE A 73 8.02 -12.51 4.03
C ILE A 73 7.74 -13.05 2.63
N LYS A 74 6.76 -12.46 1.94
CA LYS A 74 6.36 -12.77 0.57
C LYS A 74 6.04 -11.45 -0.15
N PRO A 75 6.08 -11.44 -1.49
CA PRO A 75 5.59 -10.30 -2.26
C PRO A 75 4.14 -9.97 -1.90
N MET A 76 3.79 -8.69 -1.88
CA MET A 76 2.41 -8.23 -1.73
C MET A 76 1.51 -8.92 -2.76
N GLN A 77 0.36 -9.44 -2.31
CA GLN A 77 -0.60 -10.13 -3.17
C GLN A 77 -1.89 -9.34 -3.28
N PHE A 78 -2.44 -9.24 -4.49
CA PHE A 78 -3.78 -8.74 -4.73
C PHE A 78 -4.78 -9.89 -4.68
N LEU A 79 -5.88 -9.72 -3.94
CA LEU A 79 -6.96 -10.70 -3.93
C LEU A 79 -7.98 -10.34 -5.02
N GLY A 80 -8.16 -11.24 -5.97
CA GLY A 80 -9.09 -11.11 -7.08
C GLY A 80 -8.65 -11.98 -8.25
N ASP A 81 -9.51 -12.13 -9.26
CA ASP A 81 -9.09 -12.73 -10.51
C ASP A 81 -8.15 -11.77 -11.28
N GLU A 82 -7.25 -12.34 -12.07
CA GLU A 82 -6.21 -11.58 -12.77
C GLU A 82 -6.79 -10.51 -13.69
N GLU A 83 -7.93 -10.78 -14.34
CA GLU A 83 -8.55 -9.83 -15.27
C GLU A 83 -9.06 -8.59 -14.53
N THR A 84 -9.74 -8.79 -13.40
CA THR A 84 -10.25 -7.71 -12.54
C THR A 84 -9.10 -6.87 -11.98
N VAL A 85 -8.05 -7.49 -11.46
CA VAL A 85 -6.87 -6.78 -10.93
C VAL A 85 -6.20 -5.98 -12.05
N ARG A 86 -5.97 -6.58 -13.21
CA ARG A 86 -5.35 -5.91 -14.37
C ARG A 86 -6.17 -4.69 -14.81
N LYS A 87 -7.49 -4.83 -14.97
CA LYS A 87 -8.38 -3.72 -15.34
C LYS A 87 -8.34 -2.59 -14.33
N ALA A 88 -8.33 -2.91 -13.03
CA ALA A 88 -8.26 -1.90 -11.97
C ALA A 88 -6.92 -1.15 -11.98
N MET A 89 -5.81 -1.85 -12.21
CA MET A 89 -4.48 -1.25 -12.36
C MET A 89 -4.41 -0.31 -13.57
N GLU A 90 -4.91 -0.75 -14.71
CA GLU A 90 -4.97 0.05 -15.94
C GLU A 90 -5.84 1.29 -15.78
N ALA A 91 -6.98 1.16 -15.09
CA ALA A 91 -7.86 2.28 -14.81
C ALA A 91 -7.16 3.36 -13.97
N VAL A 92 -6.42 2.97 -12.93
CA VAL A 92 -5.66 3.92 -12.10
C VAL A 92 -4.53 4.57 -12.89
N ALA A 93 -3.80 3.81 -13.72
CA ALA A 93 -2.77 4.37 -14.59
C ALA A 93 -3.34 5.36 -15.62
N ALA A 94 -4.57 5.14 -16.08
CA ALA A 94 -5.26 6.03 -17.02
C ALA A 94 -5.77 7.33 -16.38
N GLN A 95 -5.97 7.39 -15.05
CA GLN A 95 -6.45 8.61 -14.37
C GLN A 95 -5.51 9.80 -14.53
N GLY A 96 -4.20 9.55 -14.69
CA GLY A 96 -3.20 10.59 -14.94
C GLY A 96 -3.15 11.08 -16.39
N LYS A 97 -3.82 10.39 -17.33
CA LYS A 97 -3.89 10.83 -18.72
C LYS A 97 -4.99 11.88 -18.84
N ALA A 98 -4.61 13.11 -19.21
CA ALA A 98 -5.58 14.15 -19.54
C ALA A 98 -6.58 13.61 -20.56
N LYS A 99 -7.88 13.74 -20.27
CA LYS A 99 -8.92 13.54 -21.29
C LYS A 99 -8.64 14.55 -22.40
N LYS A 100 -8.20 14.08 -23.56
CA LYS A 100 -8.22 14.88 -24.79
C LYS A 100 -9.66 15.13 -25.20
#